data_AF-A0AAV3XTX7-F1
#
_entry.id   AF-A0AAV3XTX7-F1
#
_cell.length_a   1.000
_cell.length_b   1.000
_cell.length_c   1.000
_cell.angle_alpha   90.00
_cell.angle_beta   90.00
_cell.angle_gamma   90.00
#
_symmetry.space_group_name_H-M   'P 1'
#
loop_
_entity.id
_entity.type
_entity.pdbx_description
1 polymer ?
#
loop_
_entity_poly.entity_id
_entity_poly.type
_entity_poly.pdbx_seq_one_letter_code
_entity_poly.pdbx_strand_id
1 'polypeptide(L)'
;MIIGAKKRSEAVCKESLRRPAKNLTRQELKKDSRRTIATIRATLRSNNYRKDLVNPAVRRACAILKSQKPVVIKSKARGAKKQ
;
A
#
# COMPACT_ATOMS: atom_id res chain seq x y z
N MET A 1 -7.16 13.91 15.45
CA MET A 1 -5.74 13.53 15.29
C MET A 1 -5.45 13.29 13.82
N ILE A 2 -4.75 14.22 13.17
CA ILE A 2 -4.38 14.12 11.75
C ILE A 2 -3.14 13.23 11.68
N ILE A 3 -3.32 11.97 11.26
CA ILE A 3 -2.19 11.03 11.13
C ILE A 3 -1.32 11.52 9.97
N GLY A 4 -0.12 12.01 10.31
CA GLY A 4 0.83 12.61 9.40
C GLY A 4 1.14 11.73 8.17
N ALA A 5 1.11 12.36 7.01
CA ALA A 5 1.39 11.76 5.70
C ALA A 5 2.89 11.42 5.57
N LYS A 6 3.33 10.35 6.25
CA LYS A 6 4.68 9.81 6.07
C LYS A 6 4.65 8.90 4.84
N LYS A 7 5.45 9.22 3.82
CA LYS A 7 5.70 8.43 2.59
C LYS A 7 6.16 7.02 2.96
N ARG A 8 5.25 6.12 3.32
CA ARG A 8 5.56 4.74 3.71
C ARG A 8 4.66 3.81 2.93
N SER A 9 5.24 3.15 1.94
CA SER A 9 4.68 1.93 1.39
C SER A 9 5.40 0.77 2.08
N GLU A 10 4.62 -0.01 2.84
CA GLU A 10 5.12 -1.14 3.63
C GLU A 10 4.66 -2.44 2.98
N ALA A 11 5.60 -3.34 2.71
CA ALA A 11 5.31 -4.73 2.39
C ALA A 11 5.50 -5.59 3.65
N VAL A 12 4.61 -6.56 3.85
CA VAL A 12 4.60 -7.43 5.03
C VAL A 12 4.77 -8.88 4.57
N CYS A 13 5.86 -9.51 5.01
CA CYS A 13 6.15 -10.93 4.82
C CYS A 13 6.08 -11.66 6.18
N LYS A 14 5.52 -12.87 6.19
CA LYS A 14 5.23 -13.68 7.40
C LYS A 14 6.12 -14.94 7.41
N GLU A 15 6.81 -15.21 8.52
CA GLU A 15 7.92 -16.19 8.58
C GLU A 15 7.82 -17.27 9.71
N SER A 16 7.06 -17.08 10.79
CA SER A 16 6.97 -18.02 11.94
C SER A 16 5.56 -18.15 12.56
N LEU A 17 5.10 -19.37 12.86
CA LEU A 17 3.70 -19.63 13.22
C LEU A 17 3.32 -19.32 14.68
N ARG A 18 4.25 -19.42 15.63
CA ARG A 18 3.96 -19.40 17.08
C ARG A 18 4.24 -18.07 17.79
N ARG A 19 4.79 -17.06 17.10
CA ARG A 19 5.19 -15.77 17.69
C ARG A 19 4.72 -14.58 16.85
N PRO A 20 3.43 -14.19 16.91
CA PRO A 20 2.86 -13.18 16.00
C PRO A 20 3.56 -11.82 16.07
N ALA A 21 4.06 -11.41 17.24
CA ALA A 21 4.75 -10.14 17.42
C ALA A 21 6.08 -10.02 16.64
N LYS A 22 6.81 -11.13 16.46
CA LYS A 22 8.12 -11.17 15.77
C LYS A 22 8.02 -11.67 14.31
N ASN A 23 6.81 -11.96 13.87
CA ASN A 23 6.54 -12.68 12.63
C ASN A 23 6.53 -11.79 11.38
N LEU A 24 6.37 -10.48 11.56
CA LEU A 24 6.14 -9.54 10.47
C LEU A 24 7.43 -8.81 10.16
N THR A 25 8.03 -9.14 9.02
CA THR A 25 9.16 -8.38 8.48
C THR A 25 8.59 -7.22 7.66
N ARG A 26 8.90 -5.98 8.10
CA ARG A 26 8.48 -4.75 7.41
C ARG A 26 9.57 -4.31 6.44
N GLN A 27 9.21 -4.13 5.18
CA GLN A 27 10.11 -3.56 4.17
C GLN A 27 9.58 -2.20 3.70
N GLU A 28 10.36 -1.14 3.92
CA GLU A 28 10.04 0.19 3.43
C GLU A 28 10.50 0.34 1.97
N LEU A 29 9.56 0.63 1.06
CA LEU A 29 9.87 0.94 -0.34
C LEU A 29 9.70 2.45 -0.58
N LYS A 30 10.83 3.15 -0.79
CA LYS A 30 10.89 4.61 -1.04
C LYS A 30 11.10 4.98 -2.51
N LYS A 31 10.94 4.00 -3.41
CA LYS A 31 11.19 4.15 -4.85
C LYS A 31 9.97 4.68 -5.60
N ASP A 32 10.16 4.97 -6.89
CA ASP A 32 9.10 5.35 -7.82
C ASP A 32 7.94 4.36 -7.84
N SER A 33 6.74 4.88 -8.12
CA SER A 33 5.51 4.09 -8.11
C SER A 33 5.58 2.80 -8.95
N ARG A 34 6.09 2.88 -10.18
CA ARG A 34 6.24 1.70 -11.07
C ARG A 34 7.23 0.68 -10.50
N ARG A 35 8.39 1.14 -10.03
CA ARG A 35 9.42 0.27 -9.43
C ARG A 35 8.88 -0.41 -8.18
N THR A 36 8.18 0.31 -7.31
CA THR A 36 7.60 -0.22 -6.07
C THR A 36 6.59 -1.34 -6.35
N ILE A 37 5.70 -1.15 -7.33
CA ILE A 37 4.72 -2.17 -7.73
C ILE A 37 5.41 -3.40 -8.35
N ALA A 38 6.39 -3.17 -9.23
CA ALA A 38 7.13 -4.25 -9.87
C ALA A 38 7.91 -5.08 -8.85
N THR A 39 8.56 -4.42 -7.88
CA THR A 39 9.25 -5.09 -6.77
C THR A 39 8.28 -5.95 -5.98
N ILE A 40 7.15 -5.42 -5.48
CA ILE A 40 6.16 -6.20 -4.72
C ILE A 40 5.69 -7.45 -5.49
N ARG A 41 5.43 -7.29 -6.79
CA ARG A 41 5.04 -8.41 -7.65
C ARG A 41 6.16 -9.43 -7.80
N ALA A 42 7.39 -8.97 -8.01
CA ALA A 42 8.56 -9.82 -8.15
C ALA A 42 8.83 -10.59 -6.86
N THR A 43 8.87 -9.92 -5.70
CA THR A 43 9.13 -10.55 -4.40
C THR A 43 8.14 -11.66 -4.06
N LEU A 44 6.84 -11.44 -4.31
CA LEU A 44 5.81 -12.45 -4.04
C LEU A 44 5.89 -13.65 -5.00
N ARG A 45 6.32 -13.43 -6.25
CA ARG A 45 6.47 -14.50 -7.25
C ARG A 45 7.79 -15.25 -7.10
N SER A 46 8.90 -14.55 -6.89
CA SER A 46 10.25 -15.13 -6.75
C SER A 46 10.35 -16.01 -5.53
N ASN A 47 9.69 -15.61 -4.44
CA ASN A 47 9.73 -16.36 -3.19
C ASN A 47 8.74 -17.54 -3.19
N ASN A 48 8.05 -17.79 -4.31
CA ASN A 48 6.98 -18.78 -4.45
C ASN A 48 6.00 -18.76 -3.26
N TYR A 49 5.75 -17.57 -2.72
CA TYR A 49 4.79 -17.40 -1.66
C TYR A 49 3.38 -17.55 -2.25
N ARG A 50 2.36 -17.23 -1.47
CA ARG A 50 0.95 -17.30 -1.87
C ARG A 50 0.66 -16.54 -3.18
N LYS A 51 0.50 -17.28 -4.28
CA LYS A 51 0.28 -16.76 -5.65
C LYS A 51 -1.04 -16.00 -5.78
N ASP A 52 -2.03 -16.36 -4.97
CA ASP A 52 -3.32 -15.69 -4.85
C ASP A 52 -3.21 -14.24 -4.35
N LEU A 53 -2.19 -13.93 -3.54
CA LEU A 53 -2.00 -12.61 -2.94
C LEU A 53 -1.33 -11.60 -3.88
N VAL A 54 -0.80 -12.03 -5.02
CA VAL A 54 -0.05 -11.16 -5.93
C VAL A 54 -0.91 -10.00 -6.43
N ASN A 55 -2.11 -10.29 -6.94
CA ASN A 55 -3.01 -9.26 -7.47
C ASN A 55 -3.61 -8.37 -6.36
N PRO A 56 -4.13 -8.91 -5.24
CA PRO A 56 -4.58 -8.12 -4.10
C PRO A 56 -3.51 -7.18 -3.55
N ALA A 57 -2.27 -7.67 -3.36
CA ALA A 57 -1.17 -6.86 -2.85
C ALA A 57 -0.82 -5.70 -3.78
N VAL A 58 -0.75 -5.96 -5.09
CA VAL A 58 -0.50 -4.92 -6.10
C VAL A 58 -1.62 -3.88 -6.12
N ARG A 59 -2.90 -4.29 -6.07
CA ARG A 59 -4.05 -3.36 -6.03
C ARG A 59 -4.00 -2.47 -4.79
N ARG A 60 -3.71 -3.05 -3.63
CA ARG A 60 -3.54 -2.32 -2.37
C ARG A 60 -2.38 -1.32 -2.44
N ALA A 61 -1.23 -1.73 -2.99
CA ALA A 61 -0.08 -0.85 -3.16
C ALA A 61 -0.40 0.35 -4.07
N CYS A 62 -1.11 0.13 -5.18
CA CYS A 62 -1.57 1.20 -6.07
C CYS A 62 -2.47 2.20 -5.33
N ALA A 63 -3.40 1.72 -4.50
CA ALA A 63 -4.29 2.59 -3.72
C ALA A 63 -3.50 3.46 -2.74
N ILE A 64 -2.52 2.88 -2.03
CA ILE A 64 -1.64 3.61 -1.11
C ILE A 64 -0.81 4.66 -1.85
N LEU A 65 -0.20 4.32 -2.99
CA LEU A 65 0.58 5.27 -3.78
C LEU A 65 -0.28 6.40 -4.34
N LYS A 66 -1.56 6.15 -4.63
CA LYS A 66 -2.53 7.19 -5.01
C LYS A 66 -2.90 8.07 -3.81
N SER A 67 -3.13 7.50 -2.64
CA SER A 67 -3.51 8.25 -1.43
C SER A 67 -2.36 9.09 -0.86
N GLN A 68 -1.11 8.71 -1.12
CA GLN A 68 0.07 9.48 -0.74
C GLN A 68 0.28 10.74 -1.58
N LYS A 69 -0.32 10.82 -2.77
CA LYS A 69 -0.26 12.05 -3.58
C LYS A 69 -1.10 13.11 -2.88
N PRO A 70 -0.63 14.36 -2.81
CA PRO A 70 -1.39 15.42 -2.18
C PRO A 70 -2.77 15.50 -2.83
N VAL A 71 -3.81 15.25 -2.03
CA VAL A 71 -5.18 15.36 -2.50
C VAL A 71 -5.40 16.84 -2.75
N VAL A 72 -5.42 17.23 -4.03
CA VAL A 72 -5.96 18.52 -4.42
C VAL A 72 -7.41 18.46 -4.01
N ILE A 73 -7.76 19.13 -2.90
CA ILE A 73 -9.12 19.22 -2.41
C ILE A 73 -9.87 20.04 -3.47
N LYS A 74 -10.41 19.38 -4.49
CA LYS A 74 -11.43 19.97 -5.34
C LYS A 74 -12.65 20.08 -4.45
N SER A 75 -12.81 21.23 -3.79
CA SER A 75 -14.00 21.55 -3.03
C SER A 75 -15.20 21.27 -3.92
N LYS A 76 -15.94 20.21 -3.60
CA LYS A 76 -17.22 19.95 -4.24
C LYS A 76 -18.15 20.99 -3.66
N ALA A 77 -18.27 22.15 -4.33
CA ALA A 77 -19.46 22.97 -4.23
C ALA A 77 -20.63 22.12 -4.73
N ARG A 78 -21.20 21.29 -3.87
CA ARG A 78 -22.52 20.71 -4.11
C ARG A 78 -23.48 21.85 -3.83
N GLY A 79 -23.86 22.57 -4.89
CA GLY A 79 -24.94 23.55 -4.82
C GLY A 79 -26.14 22.91 -4.13
N ALA A 80 -26.58 23.53 -3.04
CA ALA A 80 -27.85 23.21 -2.43
C ALA A 80 -28.94 23.42 -3.49
N LYS A 81 -29.64 22.36 -3.90
CA LYS A 81 -30.94 22.57 -4.53
C LYS A 81 -31.88 22.98 -3.42
N LYS A 82 -32.27 24.26 -3.46
CA LYS A 82 -33.39 24.83 -2.72
C LYS A 82 -34.62 24.69 -3.63
N GLN A 83 -35.75 24.37 -2.99
CA GLN A 83 -37.10 24.12 -3.53
C GLN A 83 -37.38 22.68 -3.93
#